data_AF-A0A2V8U6S8-F1
#
_entry.id   AF-A0A2V8U6S8-F1
#
_cell.length_a   1.000
_cell.length_b   1.000
_cell.length_c   1.000
_cell.angle_alpha   90.00
_cell.angle_beta   90.00
_cell.angle_gamma   90.00
#
_symmetry.space_group_name_H-M   'P 1'
#
loop_
_entity.id
_entity.type
_entity.pdbx_description
1 polymer ?
#
loop_
_entity_poly.entity_id
_entity_poly.type
_entity_poly.pdbx_seq_one_letter_code
_entity_poly.pdbx_strand_id
1 'polypeptide(L)'
;SAPADEVEAAQSAVEAALSHALLARARAAARCHREYPVVLKLDDGGLLEGVIDLAFVEDGAWIIVDFKTDAGSPGRREQYERQLQWYGYALAKLTGMPARAWLLGV
;
A
#
# COMPACT_ATOMS: atom_id res chain seq x y z
N SER A 1 -28.99 -11.03 12.29
CA SER A 1 -27.96 -10.07 11.88
C SER A 1 -26.92 -10.05 12.97
N ALA A 2 -25.64 -10.28 12.67
CA ALA A 2 -24.59 -10.11 13.67
C ALA A 2 -24.65 -8.65 14.17
N PRO A 3 -24.54 -8.40 15.48
CA PRO A 3 -24.54 -7.04 16.01
C PRO A 3 -23.30 -6.29 15.48
N ALA A 4 -23.40 -4.97 15.32
CA ALA A 4 -22.43 -4.16 14.58
C ALA A 4 -21.01 -4.18 15.20
N ASP A 5 -20.94 -4.46 16.49
CA ASP A 5 -19.74 -4.69 17.29
C ASP A 5 -18.97 -5.96 16.89
N GLU A 6 -19.66 -7.06 16.57
CA GLU A 6 -19.01 -8.29 16.08
C GLU A 6 -18.39 -8.10 14.69
N VAL A 7 -19.01 -7.29 13.83
CA VAL A 7 -18.48 -6.99 12.48
C VAL A 7 -17.25 -6.10 12.57
N GLU A 8 -17.28 -5.06 13.41
CA GLU A 8 -16.16 -4.14 13.61
C GLU A 8 -14.95 -4.87 14.23
N ALA A 9 -15.18 -5.68 15.26
CA ALA A 9 -14.11 -6.47 15.89
C ALA A 9 -13.48 -7.48 14.91
N ALA A 10 -14.28 -8.11 14.05
CA ALA A 10 -13.77 -9.02 13.03
C ALA A 10 -12.93 -8.30 11.96
N GLN A 11 -13.35 -7.10 11.54
CA GLN A 11 -12.58 -6.28 10.61
C GLN A 11 -11.24 -5.86 11.19
N SER A 12 -11.22 -5.34 12.44
CA SER A 12 -9.98 -4.98 13.12
C SER A 12 -9.03 -6.17 13.30
N ALA A 13 -9.57 -7.35 13.64
CA ALA A 13 -8.77 -8.56 13.77
C ALA A 13 -8.14 -9.01 12.44
N VAL A 14 -8.89 -8.91 11.34
CA VAL A 14 -8.38 -9.22 9.98
C VAL A 14 -7.33 -8.21 9.56
N GLU A 15 -7.54 -6.91 9.78
CA GLU A 15 -6.56 -5.87 9.45
C GLU A 15 -5.26 -6.05 10.24
N ALA A 16 -5.35 -6.31 11.54
CA ALA A 16 -4.19 -6.59 12.39
C ALA A 16 -3.44 -7.86 11.96
N ALA A 17 -4.16 -8.92 11.60
CA ALA A 17 -3.55 -10.15 11.09
C ALA A 17 -2.88 -9.94 9.73
N LEU A 18 -3.52 -9.21 8.82
CA LEU A 18 -2.97 -8.84 7.51
C LEU A 18 -1.73 -7.95 7.66
N SER A 19 -1.72 -7.03 8.62
CA SER A 19 -0.54 -6.23 9.00
C SER A 19 0.64 -7.12 9.35
N HIS A 20 0.45 -8.02 10.31
CA HIS A 20 1.51 -8.92 10.73
C HIS A 20 1.97 -9.85 9.59
N ALA A 21 1.04 -10.32 8.75
CA ALA A 21 1.35 -11.18 7.60
C ALA A 21 2.08 -10.43 6.47
N LEU A 22 1.67 -9.20 6.13
CA LEU A 22 2.33 -8.36 5.12
C LEU A 22 3.73 -7.97 5.56
N LEU A 23 3.93 -7.62 6.83
CA LEU A 23 5.25 -7.30 7.37
C LEU A 23 6.17 -8.53 7.37
N ALA A 24 5.64 -9.72 7.68
CA ALA A 24 6.39 -10.95 7.60
C ALA A 24 6.83 -11.26 6.15
N ARG A 25 5.95 -11.06 5.17
CA ARG A 25 6.25 -11.20 3.73
C ARG A 25 7.32 -10.21 3.29
N ALA A 26 7.18 -8.93 3.67
CA ALA A 26 8.17 -7.90 3.38
C ALA A 26 9.56 -8.25 3.94
N ARG A 27 9.63 -8.80 5.16
CA ARG A 27 10.89 -9.24 5.78
C ARG A 27 11.55 -10.40 5.02
N ALA A 28 10.76 -11.28 4.41
CA ALA A 28 11.25 -12.42 3.65
C ALA A 28 11.61 -12.07 2.20
N ALA A 29 11.14 -10.92 1.69
CA ALA A 29 11.36 -10.53 0.30
C ALA A 29 12.84 -10.23 0.03
N ALA A 30 13.34 -10.73 -1.11
CA ALA A 30 14.72 -10.49 -1.54
C ALA A 30 15.01 -9.01 -1.82
N ARG A 31 13.96 -8.23 -2.14
CA ARG A 31 14.04 -6.81 -2.41
C ARG A 31 12.93 -6.10 -1.66
N CYS A 32 13.33 -5.30 -0.68
CA CYS A 32 12.45 -4.56 0.21
C CYS A 32 13.04 -3.16 0.43
N HIS A 33 12.21 -2.13 0.28
CA HIS A 33 12.56 -0.73 0.47
C HIS A 33 11.56 -0.09 1.44
N ARG A 34 12.08 0.77 2.31
CA ARG A 34 11.29 1.60 3.24
C ARG A 34 11.55 3.06 2.89
N GLU A 35 10.54 3.92 3.06
CA GLU A 35 10.62 5.34 2.69
C GLU A 35 11.18 5.52 1.27
N TYR A 36 10.64 4.75 0.32
CA TYR A 36 11.20 4.61 -1.01
C TYR A 36 10.76 5.76 -1.92
N PRO A 37 11.69 6.67 -2.32
CA PRO A 37 11.33 7.76 -3.21
C PRO A 37 11.02 7.24 -4.61
N VAL A 38 9.95 7.75 -5.20
CA VAL A 38 9.56 7.50 -6.59
C VAL A 38 9.39 8.82 -7.32
N VAL A 39 10.00 8.91 -8.50
CA VAL A 39 9.87 10.04 -9.41
C VAL A 39 9.62 9.48 -10.81
N LEU A 40 8.48 9.79 -11.38
CA LEU A 40 8.12 9.42 -12.75
C LEU A 40 7.81 10.69 -13.56
N LYS A 41 8.49 10.83 -14.70
CA LYS A 41 8.15 11.82 -15.71
C LYS A 41 6.97 11.33 -16.54
N LEU A 42 5.93 12.15 -16.64
CA LEU A 42 4.74 11.90 -17.43
C LEU A 42 4.92 12.40 -18.87
N ASP A 43 4.13 11.86 -19.79
CA ASP A 43 4.23 12.15 -21.22
C ASP A 43 3.86 13.60 -21.57
N ASP A 44 3.03 14.24 -20.73
CA ASP A 44 2.66 15.66 -20.83
C ASP A 44 3.72 16.61 -20.26
N GLY A 45 4.86 16.08 -19.82
CA GLY A 45 5.94 16.83 -19.21
C GLY A 45 5.78 17.05 -17.69
N GLY A 46 4.69 16.57 -17.09
CA GLY A 46 4.48 16.57 -15.65
C GLY A 46 5.43 15.63 -14.90
N LEU A 47 5.50 15.81 -13.58
CA LEU A 47 6.22 14.91 -12.67
C LEU A 47 5.25 14.35 -11.63
N LEU A 48 5.28 13.03 -11.48
CA LEU A 48 4.68 12.33 -10.35
C LEU A 48 5.80 12.01 -9.37
N GLU A 49 5.71 12.59 -8.17
CA GLU A 49 6.70 12.41 -7.12
C GLU A 49 6.03 11.96 -5.82
N GLY A 50 6.73 11.12 -5.07
CA GLY A 50 6.27 10.70 -3.76
C GLY A 50 7.26 9.80 -3.04
N VAL A 51 6.90 9.43 -1.82
CA VAL A 51 7.65 8.49 -0.98
C VAL A 51 6.69 7.37 -0.61
N ILE A 52 7.09 6.13 -0.89
CA ILE A 52 6.32 4.94 -0.56
C ILE A 52 6.83 4.40 0.77
N ASP A 53 5.97 4.31 1.79
CA ASP A 53 6.37 3.87 3.14
C ASP A 53 7.07 2.51 3.12
N LEU A 54 6.51 1.53 2.40
CA LEU A 54 7.08 0.20 2.22
C LEU A 54 6.77 -0.35 0.82
N ALA A 55 7.81 -0.82 0.13
CA ALA A 55 7.70 -1.50 -1.16
C ALA A 55 8.60 -2.73 -1.20
N PHE A 56 8.06 -3.89 -1.55
CA PHE A 56 8.84 -5.12 -1.69
C PHE A 56 8.43 -5.93 -2.91
N VAL A 57 9.32 -6.78 -3.41
CA VAL A 57 9.04 -7.67 -4.56
C VAL A 57 8.71 -9.07 -4.05
N GLU A 58 7.57 -9.59 -4.47
CA GLU A 58 7.10 -10.95 -4.19
C GLU A 58 6.39 -11.48 -5.44
N ASP A 59 6.65 -12.73 -5.82
CA ASP A 59 6.02 -13.40 -6.97
C ASP A 59 6.05 -12.59 -8.29
N GLY A 60 7.15 -11.87 -8.53
CA GLY A 60 7.34 -11.05 -9.73
C GLY A 60 6.50 -9.77 -9.77
N ALA A 61 5.91 -9.37 -8.65
CA ALA A 61 5.14 -8.14 -8.50
C ALA A 61 5.69 -7.26 -7.38
N TRP A 62 5.52 -5.96 -7.53
CA TRP A 62 5.67 -5.03 -6.41
C TRP A 62 4.45 -5.10 -5.50
N ILE A 63 4.73 -5.24 -4.21
CA ILE A 63 3.76 -5.04 -3.14
C ILE A 63 4.09 -3.71 -2.48
N ILE A 64 3.14 -2.78 -2.52
CA ILE A 64 3.19 -1.47 -1.88
C ILE A 64 2.33 -1.53 -0.63
N VAL A 65 2.85 -1.03 0.49
CA VAL A 65 2.12 -0.91 1.75
C VAL A 65 2.28 0.52 2.24
N ASP A 66 1.16 1.15 2.52
CA ASP A 66 1.06 2.51 3.05
C ASP A 66 0.39 2.45 4.43
N PHE A 67 1.02 3.05 5.44
CA PHE A 67 0.59 2.96 6.84
C PHE A 67 -0.25 4.19 7.20
N LYS A 68 -1.43 3.96 7.76
CA LYS A 68 -2.36 5.02 8.14
C LYS A 68 -2.87 4.80 9.56
N THR A 69 -2.47 5.69 10.47
CA THR A 69 -2.93 5.69 11.87
C THR A 69 -4.40 6.09 12.02
N ASP A 70 -5.00 6.57 10.93
CA ASP A 70 -6.35 7.12 10.85
C ASP A 70 -7.21 6.39 9.81
N ALA A 71 -6.85 5.16 9.44
CA ALA A 71 -7.53 4.36 8.41
C ALA A 71 -9.05 4.18 8.64
N GLY A 72 -9.52 4.29 9.90
CA GLY A 72 -10.94 4.27 10.28
C GLY A 72 -11.67 5.62 10.23
N SER A 73 -10.98 6.73 9.90
CA SER A 73 -11.60 8.05 9.80
C SER A 73 -12.43 8.18 8.52
N PRO A 74 -13.73 8.56 8.62
CA PRO A 74 -14.55 8.79 7.44
C PRO A 74 -13.94 9.86 6.51
N GLY A 75 -13.98 9.62 5.20
CA GLY A 75 -13.69 10.64 4.17
C GLY A 75 -12.25 10.74 3.66
N ARG A 76 -11.30 9.93 4.16
CA ARG A 76 -9.89 9.96 3.70
C ARG A 76 -9.48 8.77 2.82
N ARG A 77 -10.24 7.68 2.85
CA ARG A 77 -9.93 6.43 2.14
C ARG A 77 -9.75 6.60 0.63
N GLU A 78 -10.66 7.32 -0.03
CA GLU A 78 -10.58 7.55 -1.49
C GLU A 78 -9.32 8.32 -1.91
N GLN A 79 -8.81 9.21 -1.04
CA GLN A 79 -7.60 9.96 -1.30
C GLN A 79 -6.38 9.03 -1.24
N TYR A 80 -6.32 8.17 -0.23
CA TYR A 80 -5.25 7.18 -0.08
C TYR A 80 -5.25 6.16 -1.20
N GLU A 81 -6.43 5.68 -1.62
CA GLU A 81 -6.55 4.77 -2.76
C GLU A 81 -6.06 5.40 -4.06
N ARG A 82 -6.40 6.67 -4.32
CA ARG A 82 -5.86 7.42 -5.46
C ARG A 82 -4.34 7.57 -5.40
N GLN A 83 -3.78 7.89 -4.23
CA GLN A 83 -2.34 7.98 -4.06
C GLN A 83 -1.64 6.63 -4.32
N LEU A 84 -2.17 5.54 -3.78
CA LEU A 84 -1.63 4.20 -4.02
C LEU A 84 -1.71 3.76 -5.48
N GLN A 85 -2.78 4.13 -6.20
CA GLN A 85 -2.88 3.91 -7.64
C GLN A 85 -1.75 4.62 -8.39
N TRP A 86 -1.43 5.86 -8.01
CA TRP A 86 -0.31 6.60 -8.59
C TRP A 86 1.05 5.94 -8.30
N TYR A 87 1.28 5.46 -7.08
CA TYR A 87 2.51 4.72 -6.76
C TYR A 87 2.63 3.40 -7.50
N GLY A 88 1.53 2.64 -7.59
CA GLY A 88 1.46 1.42 -8.36
C GLY A 88 1.75 1.65 -9.85
N TYR A 89 1.14 2.70 -10.42
CA TYR A 89 1.39 3.13 -11.79
C TYR A 89 2.86 3.50 -12.00
N ALA A 90 3.44 4.30 -11.10
CA ALA A 90 4.82 4.75 -11.21
C ALA A 90 5.81 3.59 -11.16
N LEU A 91 5.70 2.69 -10.17
CA LEU A 91 6.58 1.52 -10.08
C LEU A 91 6.40 0.58 -11.28
N ALA A 92 5.17 0.37 -11.74
CA ALA A 92 4.92 -0.48 -12.90
C ALA A 92 5.56 0.08 -14.17
N LYS A 93 5.43 1.39 -14.40
CA LYS A 93 6.07 2.07 -15.55
C LYS A 93 7.59 2.05 -15.47
N LEU A 94 8.16 2.33 -14.30
CA LEU A 94 9.62 2.42 -14.12
C LEU A 94 10.31 1.05 -14.18
N THR A 95 9.65 -0.01 -13.71
CA THR A 95 10.29 -1.32 -13.51
C THR A 95 9.80 -2.41 -14.45
N GLY A 96 8.71 -2.18 -15.18
CA GLY A 96 8.08 -3.17 -16.04
C GLY A 96 7.39 -4.32 -15.28
N MET A 97 7.31 -4.27 -13.95
CA MET A 97 6.64 -5.27 -13.12
C MET A 97 5.26 -4.79 -12.67
N PRO A 98 4.24 -5.66 -12.57
CA PRO A 98 2.96 -5.27 -12.01
C PRO A 98 3.11 -4.84 -10.55
N ALA A 99 2.23 -3.96 -10.08
CA ALA A 99 2.21 -3.48 -8.71
C ALA A 99 0.82 -3.71 -8.07
N ARG A 100 0.82 -4.07 -6.79
CA ARG A 100 -0.38 -4.20 -5.94
C ARG A 100 -0.17 -3.36 -4.70
N ALA A 101 -1.21 -2.67 -4.25
CA ALA A 101 -1.11 -1.75 -3.13
C ALA A 101 -2.10 -2.09 -2.01
N TRP A 102 -1.67 -1.90 -0.78
CA TRP A 102 -2.44 -2.19 0.43
C TRP A 102 -2.39 -0.97 1.36
N LEU A 103 -3.55 -0.56 1.85
CA LEU A 103 -3.64 0.34 3.00
C LEU A 103 -3.59 -0.48 4.27
N LEU A 104 -2.76 -0.05 5.21
CA LEU A 104 -2.60 -0.70 6.49
C LEU A 104 -2.94 0.25 7.62
N GLY A 105 -3.97 -0.08 8.40
CA GLY A 105 -4.23 0.58 9.68
C GLY A 105 -3.16 0.21 10.72
N VAL A 106 -2.64 1.20 11.44
CA VAL A 106 -1.66 1.04 12.56
C VAL A 106 -2.10 1.76 13.80
#